data_AF-B2ANN8-F1
#
_entry.id   AF-B2ANN8-F1
#
_cell.length_a   1.000
_cell.length_b   1.000
_cell.length_c   1.000
_cell.angle_alpha   90.00
_cell.angle_beta   90.00
_cell.angle_gamma   90.00
#
_symmetry.space_group_name_H-M   'P 1'
#
loop_
_entity.id
_entity.type
_entity.pdbx_description
1 polymer ?
#
loop_
_entity_poly.entity_id
_entity_poly.type
_entity_poly.pdbx_seq_one_letter_code
_entity_poly.pdbx_strand_id
1 'polypeptide(L)'
;MKSTQKEPPKWYRGAKVAERVLGQSDPARTHQDPKNAQITKTRSQLAIRVCLDSVLSDCVHPLDPGADIECYNWLIRGSERECRRIDGFAGLSPDLMYCLAKITYLASMRDRRPYSLAQLATANGIKDILSNFRQWSALSNGYNTFQELLDSCELNDKGKVNTEAKVTELIGESYVAAAQIYLQCRVFRRRRDDPVIKELLARLILTVQYQPISGPLFTAQTPLFALFIGGLVAYDQLDRQAIKSWFDPICKGPRGNVPPAYEALKHAWSWLDSYERRRGKVAEQAMNHEADDGGAGTDDEEHEIWENKDPWWEKLVTAITSKCGRINLC
;
A
#
# COMPACT_ATOMS: atom_id res chain seq x y z
N MET A 1 34.14 -4.59 -5.30
CA MET A 1 33.61 -3.75 -4.19
C MET A 1 32.64 -4.59 -3.38
N LYS A 2 32.95 -4.89 -2.11
CA LYS A 2 32.01 -5.58 -1.21
C LYS A 2 30.87 -4.61 -0.93
N SER A 3 29.66 -4.93 -1.38
CA SER A 3 28.44 -4.26 -0.96
C SER A 3 28.35 -4.36 0.56
N THR A 4 28.59 -3.27 1.28
CA THR A 4 28.25 -3.17 2.70
C THR A 4 26.73 -3.10 2.77
N GLN A 5 26.07 -4.25 2.71
CA GLN A 5 24.66 -4.38 3.01
C GLN A 5 24.51 -3.94 4.47
N LYS A 6 24.05 -2.70 4.69
CA LYS A 6 23.76 -2.20 6.03
C LYS A 6 22.80 -3.19 6.69
N GLU A 7 23.13 -3.66 7.89
CA GLU A 7 22.24 -4.55 8.62
C GLU A 7 20.83 -3.95 8.69
N PRO A 8 19.77 -4.78 8.55
CA PRO A 8 18.41 -4.28 8.68
C PRO A 8 18.18 -3.68 10.08
N PRO A 9 17.30 -2.67 10.19
CA PRO A 9 16.97 -2.06 11.47
C PRO A 9 16.53 -3.09 12.52
N LYS A 10 16.83 -2.81 13.80
CA LYS A 10 16.50 -3.72 14.91
C LYS A 10 15.02 -4.08 14.98
N TRP A 11 14.13 -3.12 14.73
CA TRP A 11 12.68 -3.34 14.72
C TRP A 11 12.26 -4.37 13.66
N TYR A 12 12.86 -4.30 12.46
CA TYR A 12 12.53 -5.23 11.37
C TYR A 12 13.08 -6.63 11.65
N ARG A 13 14.29 -6.74 12.20
CA ARG A 13 14.83 -8.02 12.66
C ARG A 13 13.92 -8.65 13.72
N GLY A 14 13.40 -7.85 14.66
CA GLY A 14 12.42 -8.28 15.64
C GLY A 14 11.14 -8.81 14.98
N ALA A 15 10.58 -8.08 14.01
CA ALA A 15 9.42 -8.52 13.25
C ALA A 15 9.68 -9.87 12.55
N LYS A 16 10.83 -10.05 11.88
CA LYS A 16 11.18 -11.33 11.24
C LYS A 16 11.43 -12.49 12.21
N VAL A 17 11.85 -12.23 13.45
CA VAL A 17 11.85 -13.27 14.49
C VAL A 17 10.42 -13.64 14.86
N ALA A 18 9.55 -12.65 15.07
CA ALA A 18 8.16 -12.88 15.45
C ALA A 18 7.35 -13.60 14.36
N GLU A 19 7.55 -13.27 13.08
CA GLU A 19 6.96 -13.99 11.95
C GLU A 19 7.31 -15.47 11.96
N ARG A 20 8.60 -15.79 12.19
CA ARG A 20 9.05 -17.19 12.26
C ARG A 20 8.39 -17.94 13.40
N VAL A 21 8.27 -17.32 14.58
CA VAL A 21 7.56 -17.91 15.72
C VAL A 21 6.09 -18.13 15.39
N LEU A 22 5.40 -17.13 14.81
CA LEU A 22 4.00 -17.24 14.40
C LEU A 22 3.78 -18.35 13.38
N GLY A 23 4.67 -18.47 12.38
CA GLY A 23 4.62 -19.54 11.40
C GLY A 23 4.85 -20.92 12.02
N GLN A 24 5.86 -21.07 12.88
CA GLN A 24 6.15 -22.35 13.55
C GLN A 24 5.03 -22.80 14.50
N SER A 25 4.40 -21.86 15.18
CA SER A 25 3.34 -22.13 16.16
C SER A 25 1.94 -21.99 15.57
N ASP A 26 1.78 -22.12 14.25
CA ASP A 26 0.49 -21.95 13.57
C ASP A 26 -0.47 -23.10 13.88
N PRO A 27 -1.59 -22.85 14.60
CA PRO A 27 -2.52 -23.90 14.99
C PRO A 27 -3.20 -24.56 13.79
N ALA A 28 -3.33 -23.87 12.66
CA ALA A 28 -3.96 -24.45 11.48
C ALA A 28 -3.14 -25.60 10.86
N ARG A 29 -1.84 -25.70 11.16
CA ARG A 29 -1.00 -26.80 10.66
C ARG A 29 -1.46 -28.18 11.14
N THR A 30 -2.18 -28.24 12.25
CA THR A 30 -2.67 -29.48 12.84
C THR A 30 -4.13 -29.79 12.47
N HIS A 31 -4.81 -28.92 11.72
CA HIS A 31 -6.20 -29.09 11.31
C HIS A 31 -6.32 -29.36 9.82
N GLN A 32 -7.28 -30.20 9.44
CA GLN A 32 -7.61 -30.46 8.03
C GLN A 32 -8.25 -29.23 7.36
N ASP A 33 -9.09 -28.48 8.10
CA ASP A 33 -9.62 -27.19 7.68
C ASP A 33 -9.07 -26.07 8.58
N PRO A 34 -8.28 -25.13 8.03
CA PRO A 34 -7.75 -23.97 8.77
C PRO A 34 -8.81 -23.14 9.49
N LYS A 35 -10.07 -23.14 9.05
CA LYS A 35 -11.18 -22.41 9.70
C LYS A 35 -11.54 -22.99 11.06
N ASN A 36 -11.23 -24.27 11.29
CA ASN A 36 -11.50 -24.95 12.55
C ASN A 36 -10.40 -24.70 13.60
N ALA A 37 -9.32 -24.02 13.23
CA ALA A 37 -8.23 -23.70 14.14
C ALA A 37 -8.69 -22.69 15.20
N GLN A 38 -8.66 -23.10 16.47
CA GLN A 38 -8.95 -22.19 17.58
C GLN A 38 -7.75 -21.29 17.85
N ILE A 39 -7.99 -19.98 17.85
CA ILE A 39 -6.96 -18.97 18.02
C ILE A 39 -7.38 -17.99 19.10
N THR A 40 -6.45 -17.71 20.02
CA THR A 40 -6.67 -16.70 21.06
C THR A 40 -6.64 -15.30 20.46
N LYS A 41 -7.43 -14.38 21.04
CA LYS A 41 -7.41 -12.96 20.65
C LYS A 41 -5.99 -12.38 20.66
N THR A 42 -5.19 -12.73 21.66
CA THR A 42 -3.79 -12.29 21.78
C THR A 42 -2.94 -12.71 20.59
N ARG A 43 -3.07 -13.95 20.13
CA ARG A 43 -2.34 -14.44 18.96
C ARG A 43 -2.74 -13.67 17.71
N SER A 44 -4.03 -13.43 17.48
CA SER A 44 -4.50 -12.64 16.33
C SER A 44 -3.96 -11.22 16.36
N GLN A 45 -3.94 -10.57 17.53
CA GLN A 45 -3.39 -9.22 17.69
C GLN A 45 -1.88 -9.18 17.44
N LEU A 46 -1.13 -10.17 17.92
CA LEU A 46 0.30 -10.29 17.64
C LEU A 46 0.57 -10.51 16.15
N ALA A 47 -0.22 -11.37 15.50
CA ALA A 47 -0.15 -11.60 14.06
C ALA A 47 -0.33 -10.30 13.26
N ILE A 48 -1.40 -9.56 13.55
CA ILE A 48 -1.68 -8.27 12.92
C ILE A 48 -0.53 -7.29 13.15
N ARG A 49 -0.04 -7.17 14.40
CA ARG A 49 1.05 -6.24 14.72
C ARG A 49 2.33 -6.56 13.95
N VAL A 50 2.73 -7.83 13.90
CA VAL A 50 3.95 -8.26 13.24
C VAL A 50 3.86 -8.03 11.73
N CYS A 51 2.73 -8.40 11.11
CA CYS A 51 2.51 -8.15 9.69
C CYS A 51 2.43 -6.66 9.35
N LEU A 52 1.89 -5.82 10.24
CA LEU A 52 1.85 -4.39 10.01
C LEU A 52 3.26 -3.85 9.77
N ASP A 53 4.19 -4.15 10.70
CA ASP A 53 5.57 -3.71 10.63
C ASP A 53 6.30 -4.25 9.38
N SER A 54 6.12 -5.53 9.05
CA SER A 54 6.85 -6.14 7.94
C SER A 54 6.22 -5.89 6.57
N VAL A 55 4.92 -6.16 6.40
CA VAL A 55 4.21 -6.08 5.11
C VAL A 55 4.17 -4.65 4.60
N LEU A 56 3.82 -3.68 5.45
CA LEU A 56 3.77 -2.27 5.02
C LEU A 56 5.16 -1.75 4.66
N SER A 57 6.19 -2.21 5.35
CA SER A 57 7.58 -1.90 5.02
C SER A 57 8.05 -2.56 3.72
N ASP A 58 7.69 -3.83 3.50
CA ASP A 58 8.00 -4.59 2.27
C ASP A 58 7.42 -3.90 1.02
N CYS A 59 6.30 -3.17 1.15
CA CYS A 59 5.69 -2.42 0.06
C CYS A 59 6.58 -1.28 -0.50
N VAL A 60 7.53 -0.78 0.29
CA VAL A 60 8.41 0.33 -0.08
C VAL A 60 9.89 -0.02 0.05
N HIS A 61 10.19 -1.32 0.01
CA HIS A 61 11.54 -1.89 0.05
C HIS A 61 11.80 -2.71 -1.21
N PRO A 62 13.06 -2.84 -1.68
CA PRO A 62 13.40 -3.76 -2.75
C PRO A 62 12.85 -5.17 -2.53
N LEU A 63 12.35 -5.78 -3.60
CA LEU A 63 11.74 -7.09 -3.58
C LEU A 63 12.72 -8.15 -3.05
N ASP A 64 12.22 -9.03 -2.18
CA ASP A 64 12.95 -10.23 -1.76
C ASP A 64 12.67 -11.36 -2.76
N PRO A 65 13.67 -11.86 -3.49
CA PRO A 65 13.50 -13.05 -4.31
C PRO A 65 13.12 -14.27 -3.46
N GLY A 66 13.58 -14.36 -2.21
CA GLY A 66 13.26 -15.49 -1.32
C GLY A 66 11.84 -15.49 -0.76
N ALA A 67 11.02 -14.46 -1.06
CA ALA A 67 9.71 -14.32 -0.45
C ALA A 67 8.76 -15.47 -0.81
N ASP A 68 8.13 -16.05 0.21
CA ASP A 68 7.10 -17.07 0.11
C ASP A 68 5.79 -16.51 0.65
N ILE A 69 4.73 -16.56 -0.16
CA ILE A 69 3.42 -16.03 0.25
C ILE A 69 2.76 -16.86 1.35
N GLU A 70 3.08 -18.15 1.44
CA GLU A 70 2.52 -19.04 2.46
C GLU A 70 2.96 -18.65 3.87
N CYS A 71 4.02 -17.83 3.99
CA CYS A 71 4.51 -17.34 5.27
C CYS A 71 3.50 -16.44 6.02
N TYR A 72 2.42 -16.01 5.38
CA TYR A 72 1.36 -15.20 6.00
C TYR A 72 0.04 -15.94 6.18
N ASN A 73 -0.01 -17.26 5.94
CA ASN A 73 -1.26 -18.02 6.08
C ASN A 73 -1.88 -17.88 7.47
N TRP A 74 -1.07 -17.75 8.53
CA TRP A 74 -1.52 -17.52 9.91
C TRP A 74 -2.25 -16.20 10.16
N LEU A 75 -2.22 -15.25 9.21
CA LEU A 75 -2.94 -13.98 9.28
C LEU A 75 -4.44 -14.16 8.96
N ILE A 76 -4.79 -15.10 8.08
CA ILE A 76 -6.16 -15.29 7.57
C ILE A 76 -6.82 -16.45 8.30
N ARG A 77 -7.70 -16.14 9.25
CA ARG A 77 -8.33 -17.12 10.15
C ARG A 77 -9.79 -16.77 10.42
N GLY A 78 -10.61 -17.81 10.53
CA GLY A 78 -12.07 -17.68 10.67
C GLY A 78 -12.79 -17.55 9.34
N SER A 79 -14.00 -17.01 9.39
CA SER A 79 -14.82 -16.69 8.23
C SER A 79 -14.25 -15.51 7.43
N GLU A 80 -14.66 -15.40 6.17
CA GLU A 80 -14.33 -14.25 5.31
C GLU A 80 -14.75 -12.93 5.97
N ARG A 81 -15.94 -12.89 6.57
CA ARG A 81 -16.42 -11.73 7.32
C ARG A 81 -15.46 -11.36 8.44
N GLU A 82 -14.98 -12.30 9.23
CA GLU A 82 -14.02 -12.01 10.32
C GLU A 82 -12.70 -11.47 9.79
N CYS A 83 -12.19 -12.02 8.69
CA CYS A 83 -10.96 -11.55 8.05
C CYS A 83 -11.09 -10.14 7.46
N ARG A 84 -12.31 -9.68 7.17
CA ARG A 84 -12.65 -8.34 6.65
C ARG A 84 -12.92 -7.31 7.75
N ARG A 85 -12.85 -7.70 9.02
CA ARG A 85 -13.04 -6.77 10.14
C ARG A 85 -11.81 -5.88 10.30
N ILE A 86 -12.02 -4.57 10.36
CA ILE A 86 -11.00 -3.57 10.70
C ILE A 86 -10.48 -3.86 12.10
N ASP A 87 -9.18 -4.03 12.20
CA ASP A 87 -8.52 -4.18 13.49
C ASP A 87 -8.38 -2.82 14.20
N GLY A 88 -8.74 -2.80 15.48
CA GLY A 88 -8.76 -1.59 16.28
C GLY A 88 -7.38 -1.00 16.59
N PHE A 89 -6.30 -1.74 16.36
CA PHE A 89 -4.94 -1.24 16.48
C PHE A 89 -4.39 -0.81 15.10
N ALA A 90 -4.59 -1.64 14.08
CA ALA A 90 -3.96 -1.45 12.78
C ALA A 90 -4.73 -0.49 11.83
N GLY A 91 -6.04 -0.34 11.99
CA GLY A 91 -6.87 0.50 11.11
C GLY A 91 -7.21 -0.14 9.75
N LEU A 92 -6.82 -1.40 9.53
CA LEU A 92 -7.17 -2.21 8.37
C LEU A 92 -7.45 -3.66 8.78
N SER A 93 -8.08 -4.41 7.88
CA SER A 93 -8.40 -5.82 8.09
C SER A 93 -7.22 -6.75 7.79
N PRO A 94 -7.15 -7.93 8.45
CA PRO A 94 -6.18 -8.97 8.12
C PRO A 94 -6.17 -9.36 6.64
N ASP A 95 -7.35 -9.41 6.01
CA ASP A 95 -7.46 -9.77 4.59
C ASP A 95 -6.84 -8.71 3.67
N LEU A 96 -7.01 -7.42 3.97
CA LEU A 96 -6.39 -6.35 3.18
C LEU A 96 -4.86 -6.38 3.33
N MET A 97 -4.38 -6.65 4.53
CA MET A 97 -2.95 -6.78 4.82
C MET A 97 -2.34 -8.00 4.09
N TYR A 98 -3.08 -9.10 4.01
CA TYR A 98 -2.69 -10.25 3.19
C TYR A 98 -2.71 -9.94 1.69
N CYS A 99 -3.65 -9.14 1.20
CA CYS A 99 -3.62 -8.64 -0.17
C CYS A 99 -2.34 -7.83 -0.46
N LEU A 100 -1.90 -6.96 0.45
CA LEU A 100 -0.63 -6.22 0.30
C LEU A 100 0.59 -7.14 0.21
N ALA A 101 0.62 -8.20 1.04
CA ALA A 101 1.66 -9.23 0.97
C ALA A 101 1.63 -9.97 -0.38
N LYS A 102 0.44 -10.38 -0.85
CA LYS A 102 0.24 -11.01 -2.16
C LYS A 102 0.71 -10.13 -3.32
N ILE A 103 0.39 -8.83 -3.30
CA ILE A 103 0.85 -7.88 -4.31
C ILE A 103 2.37 -7.83 -4.36
N THR A 104 3.02 -7.76 -3.19
CA THR A 104 4.49 -7.74 -3.10
C THR A 104 5.12 -9.04 -3.63
N TYR A 105 4.53 -10.19 -3.29
CA TYR A 105 4.96 -11.48 -3.81
C TYR A 105 4.79 -11.55 -5.35
N LEU A 106 3.65 -11.12 -5.88
CA LEU A 106 3.43 -11.08 -7.33
C LEU A 106 4.40 -10.14 -8.05
N ALA A 107 4.77 -9.01 -7.45
CA ALA A 107 5.78 -8.12 -8.02
C ALA A 107 7.15 -8.81 -8.12
N SER A 108 7.58 -9.53 -7.08
CA SER A 108 8.79 -10.38 -7.10
C SER A 108 8.74 -11.44 -8.20
N MET A 109 7.58 -12.07 -8.37
CA MET A 109 7.36 -13.08 -9.39
C MET A 109 7.35 -12.52 -10.82
N ARG A 110 6.81 -11.31 -11.01
CA ARG A 110 6.84 -10.60 -12.30
C ARG A 110 8.25 -10.28 -12.73
N ASP A 111 9.11 -9.80 -11.83
CA ASP A 111 10.50 -9.47 -12.16
C ASP A 111 11.31 -10.71 -12.57
N ARG A 112 10.92 -11.90 -12.10
CA ARG A 112 11.54 -13.17 -12.46
C ARG A 112 10.98 -13.79 -13.74
N ARG A 113 9.69 -13.59 -14.01
CA ARG A 113 8.95 -14.19 -15.13
C ARG A 113 8.01 -13.15 -15.76
N PRO A 114 8.55 -12.14 -16.47
CA PRO A 114 7.79 -10.98 -16.95
C PRO A 114 6.63 -11.30 -17.90
N TYR A 115 6.58 -12.52 -18.45
CA TYR A 115 5.64 -12.95 -19.49
C TYR A 115 4.63 -14.01 -19.03
N SER A 116 4.40 -14.13 -17.71
CA SER A 116 3.51 -15.17 -17.20
C SER A 116 2.04 -14.74 -17.23
N LEU A 117 1.27 -15.27 -18.18
CA LEU A 117 -0.19 -15.12 -18.24
C LEU A 117 -0.89 -15.52 -16.93
N ALA A 118 -0.40 -16.56 -16.25
CA ALA A 118 -0.92 -16.99 -14.96
C ALA A 118 -0.74 -15.91 -13.87
N GLN A 119 0.39 -15.19 -13.88
CA GLN A 119 0.63 -14.09 -12.95
C GLN A 119 -0.27 -12.89 -13.26
N LEU A 120 -0.47 -12.58 -14.55
CA LEU A 120 -1.39 -11.53 -14.97
C LEU A 120 -2.84 -11.84 -14.55
N ALA A 121 -3.30 -13.07 -14.78
CA ALA A 121 -4.61 -13.53 -14.32
C ALA A 121 -4.75 -13.42 -12.80
N THR A 122 -3.71 -13.79 -12.05
CA THR A 122 -3.70 -13.64 -10.58
C THR A 122 -3.75 -12.17 -10.16
N ALA A 123 -3.00 -11.29 -10.82
CA ALA A 123 -3.00 -9.86 -10.54
C ALA A 123 -4.37 -9.21 -10.83
N ASN A 124 -5.03 -9.62 -11.92
CA ASN A 124 -6.40 -9.20 -12.24
C ASN A 124 -7.40 -9.70 -11.19
N GLY A 125 -7.29 -10.95 -10.73
CA GLY A 125 -8.11 -11.44 -9.63
C GLY A 125 -7.97 -10.62 -8.34
N ILE A 126 -6.74 -10.18 -7.98
CA ILE A 126 -6.55 -9.27 -6.84
C ILE A 126 -7.16 -7.88 -7.13
N LYS A 127 -7.04 -7.37 -8.35
CA LYS A 127 -7.66 -6.10 -8.76
C LYS A 127 -9.18 -6.16 -8.57
N ASP A 128 -9.82 -7.25 -8.96
CA ASP A 128 -11.28 -7.42 -8.82
C ASP A 128 -11.70 -7.51 -7.35
N ILE A 129 -10.94 -8.26 -6.54
CA ILE A 129 -11.12 -8.33 -5.09
C ILE A 129 -11.00 -6.95 -4.45
N LEU A 130 -9.99 -6.16 -4.84
CA LEU A 130 -9.77 -4.82 -4.28
C LEU A 130 -10.82 -3.80 -4.72
N SER A 131 -11.37 -3.94 -5.93
CA SER A 131 -12.40 -3.04 -6.48
C SER A 131 -13.69 -3.10 -5.67
N ASN A 132 -14.02 -4.28 -5.11
CA ASN A 132 -15.21 -4.51 -4.29
C ASN A 132 -14.84 -4.75 -2.81
N PHE A 133 -13.70 -4.24 -2.36
CA PHE A 133 -13.18 -4.56 -1.04
C PHE A 133 -13.93 -3.82 0.07
N ARG A 134 -14.86 -4.51 0.72
CA ARG A 134 -15.57 -3.97 1.88
C ARG A 134 -14.92 -4.37 3.19
N GLN A 135 -14.75 -3.40 4.07
CA GLN A 135 -14.36 -3.61 5.47
C GLN A 135 -15.50 -3.22 6.40
N TRP A 136 -15.49 -3.76 7.63
CA TRP A 136 -16.45 -3.42 8.67
C TRP A 136 -15.76 -3.35 10.04
N SER A 137 -16.38 -2.71 11.02
CA SER A 137 -15.86 -2.61 12.39
C SER A 137 -16.97 -2.89 13.40
N ALA A 138 -16.63 -2.93 14.69
CA ALA A 138 -17.66 -3.02 15.72
C ALA A 138 -18.60 -1.79 15.75
N LEU A 139 -18.19 -0.68 15.14
CA LEU A 139 -18.93 0.58 15.10
C LEU A 139 -19.83 0.69 13.86
N SER A 140 -19.55 -0.07 12.80
CA SER A 140 -20.30 0.01 11.55
C SER A 140 -20.09 -1.21 10.65
N ASN A 141 -21.12 -1.57 9.89
CA ASN A 141 -21.03 -2.59 8.84
C ASN A 141 -20.28 -2.11 7.58
N GLY A 142 -19.90 -0.83 7.50
CA GLY A 142 -19.29 -0.21 6.31
C GLY A 142 -20.29 -0.04 5.16
N TYR A 143 -19.81 0.56 4.07
CA TYR A 143 -20.59 0.93 2.88
C TYR A 143 -20.25 0.03 1.69
N ASN A 144 -21.14 -0.03 0.69
CA ASN A 144 -20.89 -0.82 -0.52
C ASN A 144 -19.98 -0.06 -1.48
N THR A 145 -20.09 1.28 -1.51
CA THR A 145 -19.28 2.13 -2.38
C THR A 145 -18.62 3.26 -1.60
N PHE A 146 -17.55 3.81 -2.21
CA PHE A 146 -16.89 5.00 -1.68
C PHE A 146 -17.85 6.21 -1.65
N GLN A 147 -18.69 6.37 -2.67
CA GLN A 147 -19.65 7.48 -2.73
C GLN A 147 -20.66 7.41 -1.58
N GLU A 148 -21.22 6.22 -1.30
CA GLU A 148 -22.12 6.04 -0.16
C GLU A 148 -21.45 6.40 1.18
N LEU A 149 -20.17 6.04 1.35
CA LEU A 149 -19.40 6.45 2.53
C LEU A 149 -19.25 7.97 2.60
N LEU A 150 -18.91 8.63 1.48
CA LEU A 150 -18.79 10.09 1.44
C LEU A 150 -20.10 10.80 1.76
N ASP A 151 -21.20 10.36 1.15
CA ASP A 151 -22.53 10.95 1.34
C ASP A 151 -23.00 10.81 2.79
N SER A 152 -22.53 9.78 3.50
CA SER A 152 -22.81 9.56 4.92
C SER A 152 -21.94 10.39 5.88
N CYS A 153 -20.95 11.12 5.39
CA CYS A 153 -20.04 11.90 6.24
C CYS A 153 -20.65 13.26 6.61
N GLU A 154 -21.04 13.40 7.87
CA GLU A 154 -21.38 14.69 8.46
C GLU A 154 -20.09 15.42 8.89
N LEU A 155 -19.76 16.51 8.19
CA LEU A 155 -18.55 17.30 8.45
C LEU A 155 -18.85 18.47 9.38
N ASN A 156 -17.92 18.74 10.31
CA ASN A 156 -17.95 19.94 11.13
C ASN A 156 -17.41 21.17 10.39
N ASP A 157 -17.39 22.33 11.06
CA ASP A 157 -16.90 23.61 10.50
C ASP A 157 -15.45 23.58 9.98
N LYS A 158 -14.67 22.56 10.36
CA LYS A 158 -13.29 22.35 9.88
C LYS A 158 -13.21 21.34 8.75
N GLY A 159 -14.34 20.92 8.19
CA GLY A 159 -14.44 19.89 7.15
C GLY A 159 -14.07 18.49 7.64
N LYS A 160 -14.20 18.20 8.95
CA LYS A 160 -13.80 16.91 9.54
C LYS A 160 -15.00 16.14 10.05
N VAL A 161 -14.97 14.82 9.93
CA VAL A 161 -15.96 13.95 10.58
C VAL A 161 -15.83 14.00 12.10
N ASN A 162 -16.96 13.82 12.79
CA ASN A 162 -17.08 14.00 14.25
C ASN A 162 -17.49 12.73 15.00
N THR A 163 -17.47 11.55 14.36
CA THR A 163 -17.77 10.26 15.01
C THR A 163 -16.64 9.25 14.84
N GLU A 164 -16.45 8.38 15.84
CA GLU A 164 -15.45 7.30 15.79
C GLU A 164 -15.70 6.32 14.65
N ALA A 165 -16.97 6.04 14.34
CA ALA A 165 -17.37 5.17 13.25
C ALA A 165 -16.83 5.71 11.91
N LYS A 166 -17.09 7.00 11.61
CA LYS A 166 -16.65 7.62 10.36
C LYS A 166 -15.14 7.72 10.25
N VAL A 167 -14.45 8.01 11.36
CA VAL A 167 -12.98 8.01 11.38
C VAL A 167 -12.45 6.62 11.03
N THR A 168 -12.97 5.57 11.66
CA THR A 168 -12.55 4.19 11.41
C THR A 168 -12.82 3.75 9.97
N GLU A 169 -13.98 4.10 9.42
CA GLU A 169 -14.36 3.80 8.04
C GLU A 169 -13.45 4.50 7.03
N LEU A 170 -13.19 5.79 7.21
CA LEU A 170 -12.31 6.57 6.34
C LEU A 170 -10.85 6.10 6.42
N ILE A 171 -10.37 5.68 7.59
CA ILE A 171 -9.05 5.06 7.74
C ILE A 171 -9.01 3.76 6.94
N GLY A 172 -9.95 2.85 7.15
CA GLY A 172 -10.01 1.58 6.42
C GLY A 172 -10.06 1.80 4.91
N GLU A 173 -10.87 2.75 4.46
CA GLU A 173 -11.01 3.14 3.06
C GLU A 173 -9.70 3.70 2.47
N SER A 174 -8.97 4.52 3.22
CA SER A 174 -7.66 5.03 2.78
C SER A 174 -6.65 3.90 2.54
N TYR A 175 -6.68 2.83 3.34
CA TYR A 175 -5.85 1.64 3.12
C TYR A 175 -6.27 0.84 1.88
N VAL A 176 -7.56 0.76 1.57
CA VAL A 176 -8.06 0.10 0.35
C VAL A 176 -7.57 0.85 -0.89
N ALA A 177 -7.75 2.18 -0.92
CA ALA A 177 -7.25 3.02 -2.00
C ALA A 177 -5.72 2.90 -2.16
N ALA A 178 -4.98 2.89 -1.05
CA ALA A 178 -3.53 2.68 -1.08
C ALA A 178 -3.13 1.31 -1.63
N ALA A 179 -3.84 0.23 -1.27
CA ALA A 179 -3.59 -1.10 -1.81
C ALA A 179 -3.87 -1.18 -3.32
N GLN A 180 -4.92 -0.50 -3.79
CA GLN A 180 -5.22 -0.38 -5.22
C GLN A 180 -4.12 0.37 -5.96
N ILE A 181 -3.69 1.53 -5.46
CA ILE A 181 -2.56 2.29 -6.03
C ILE A 181 -1.31 1.41 -6.07
N TYR A 182 -1.01 0.74 -4.96
CA TYR A 182 0.17 -0.12 -4.83
C TYR A 182 0.17 -1.26 -5.86
N LEU A 183 -0.96 -1.96 -6.05
CA LEU A 183 -1.11 -2.97 -7.08
C LEU A 183 -0.89 -2.39 -8.49
N GLN A 184 -1.58 -1.29 -8.80
CA GLN A 184 -1.51 -0.65 -10.11
C GLN A 184 -0.08 -0.17 -10.44
N CYS A 185 0.62 0.42 -9.47
CA CYS A 185 1.95 0.97 -9.67
C CYS A 185 3.06 -0.08 -9.62
N ARG A 186 3.01 -1.05 -8.69
CA ARG A 186 4.11 -2.00 -8.52
C ARG A 186 3.95 -3.23 -9.41
N VAL A 187 2.75 -3.83 -9.43
CA VAL A 187 2.49 -5.05 -10.20
C VAL A 187 2.07 -4.74 -11.63
N PHE A 188 1.27 -3.70 -11.90
CA PHE A 188 0.92 -3.32 -13.28
C PHE A 188 1.86 -2.26 -13.87
N ARG A 189 2.80 -1.71 -13.09
CA ARG A 189 3.75 -0.68 -13.52
C ARG A 189 3.07 0.56 -14.14
N ARG A 190 1.84 0.88 -13.72
CA ARG A 190 1.16 2.13 -14.12
C ARG A 190 1.93 3.34 -13.60
N ARG A 191 1.94 4.40 -14.41
CA ARG A 191 2.62 5.66 -14.11
C ARG A 191 1.78 6.51 -13.17
N ARG A 192 2.40 7.50 -12.53
CA ARG A 192 1.72 8.44 -11.63
C ARG A 192 0.75 9.38 -12.33
N ASP A 193 0.94 9.63 -13.63
CA ASP A 193 0.06 10.46 -14.44
C ASP A 193 -1.09 9.68 -15.11
N ASP A 194 -1.14 8.36 -14.92
CA ASP A 194 -2.21 7.51 -15.41
C ASP A 194 -3.56 7.92 -14.77
N PRO A 195 -4.63 8.09 -15.55
CA PRO A 195 -5.94 8.50 -15.04
C PRO A 195 -6.46 7.62 -13.89
N VAL A 196 -6.22 6.31 -13.93
CA VAL A 196 -6.63 5.36 -12.87
C VAL A 196 -5.90 5.69 -11.57
N ILE A 197 -4.62 6.04 -11.63
CA ILE A 197 -3.84 6.41 -10.45
C ILE A 197 -4.31 7.74 -9.88
N LYS A 198 -4.62 8.73 -10.73
CA LYS A 198 -5.14 10.03 -10.29
C LYS A 198 -6.50 9.92 -9.59
N GLU A 199 -7.40 9.10 -10.12
CA GLU A 199 -8.71 8.83 -9.50
C GLU A 199 -8.56 8.18 -8.13
N LEU A 200 -7.73 7.14 -8.03
CA LEU A 200 -7.45 6.47 -6.75
C LEU A 200 -6.76 7.40 -5.75
N LEU A 201 -5.85 8.25 -6.20
CA LEU A 201 -5.19 9.24 -5.36
C LEU A 201 -6.18 10.29 -4.86
N ALA A 202 -7.09 10.79 -5.71
CA ALA A 202 -8.12 11.74 -5.31
C ALA A 202 -9.04 11.14 -4.23
N ARG A 203 -9.47 9.88 -4.41
CA ARG A 203 -10.20 9.11 -3.39
C ARG A 203 -9.43 9.03 -2.07
N LEU A 204 -8.15 8.65 -2.12
CA LEU A 204 -7.30 8.56 -0.94
C LEU A 204 -7.15 9.91 -0.23
N ILE A 205 -6.83 10.97 -0.97
CA ILE A 205 -6.67 12.33 -0.42
C ILE A 205 -7.96 12.76 0.29
N LEU A 206 -9.12 12.55 -0.33
CA LEU A 206 -10.40 12.93 0.25
C LEU A 206 -10.67 12.19 1.56
N THR A 207 -10.39 10.89 1.63
CA THR A 207 -10.56 10.10 2.86
C THR A 207 -9.72 10.64 4.01
N VAL A 208 -8.49 11.09 3.75
CA VAL A 208 -7.60 11.65 4.78
C VAL A 208 -7.99 13.08 5.13
N GLN A 209 -8.44 13.87 4.16
CA GLN A 209 -8.89 15.23 4.40
C GLN A 209 -10.13 15.30 5.30
N TYR A 210 -11.02 14.30 5.26
CA TYR A 210 -12.17 14.25 6.17
C TYR A 210 -11.78 13.80 7.59
N GLN A 211 -10.63 13.18 7.78
CA GLN A 211 -10.18 12.71 9.08
C GLN A 211 -9.65 13.84 9.98
N PRO A 212 -9.93 13.79 11.29
CA PRO A 212 -9.36 14.71 12.27
C PRO A 212 -7.85 14.43 12.45
N ILE A 213 -7.07 15.52 12.52
CA ILE A 213 -5.61 15.48 12.74
C ILE A 213 -5.21 15.97 14.15
N SER A 214 -6.21 16.20 15.01
CA SER A 214 -6.05 16.61 16.41
C SER A 214 -7.33 16.30 17.20
N GLY A 215 -7.24 16.35 18.53
CA GLY A 215 -8.37 16.12 19.42
C GLY A 215 -8.68 14.63 19.69
N PRO A 216 -9.79 14.33 20.38
CA PRO A 216 -10.10 12.98 20.89
C PRO A 216 -10.26 11.91 19.81
N LEU A 217 -10.72 12.32 18.61
CA LEU A 217 -10.92 11.43 17.48
C LEU A 217 -9.64 11.23 16.64
N PHE A 218 -8.56 11.92 16.96
CA PHE A 218 -7.26 11.66 16.34
C PHE A 218 -6.59 10.47 17.05
N THR A 219 -6.88 9.28 16.55
CA THR A 219 -6.52 8.02 17.23
C THR A 219 -5.09 7.56 16.92
N ALA A 220 -4.70 6.43 17.51
CA ALA A 220 -3.46 5.74 17.18
C ALA A 220 -3.48 5.09 15.79
N GLN A 221 -4.67 4.85 15.20
CA GLN A 221 -4.86 4.23 13.88
C GLN A 221 -4.55 5.21 12.74
N THR A 222 -3.35 5.77 12.75
CA THR A 222 -2.93 6.75 11.76
C THR A 222 -2.70 6.06 10.41
N PRO A 223 -3.30 6.53 9.29
CA PRO A 223 -3.12 5.90 7.98
C PRO A 223 -1.77 6.29 7.34
N LEU A 224 -0.67 6.17 8.08
CA LEU A 224 0.67 6.61 7.67
C LEU A 224 1.10 5.94 6.37
N PHE A 225 0.88 4.63 6.25
CA PHE A 225 1.15 3.90 5.01
C PHE A 225 0.34 4.44 3.83
N ALA A 226 -0.97 4.65 3.99
CA ALA A 226 -1.81 5.16 2.90
C ALA A 226 -1.34 6.55 2.44
N LEU A 227 -1.03 7.44 3.39
CA LEU A 227 -0.45 8.75 3.10
C LEU A 227 0.91 8.69 2.42
N PHE A 228 1.76 7.75 2.81
CA PHE A 228 3.05 7.55 2.17
C PHE A 228 2.86 7.08 0.72
N ILE A 229 2.02 6.07 0.48
CA ILE A 229 1.69 5.58 -0.87
C ILE A 229 1.08 6.69 -1.74
N GLY A 230 0.10 7.42 -1.22
CA GLY A 230 -0.50 8.58 -1.88
C GLY A 230 0.55 9.65 -2.21
N GLY A 231 1.47 9.92 -1.28
CA GLY A 231 2.60 10.80 -1.49
C GLY A 231 3.56 10.33 -2.60
N LEU A 232 3.84 9.02 -2.70
CA LEU A 232 4.69 8.48 -3.77
C LEU A 232 4.08 8.68 -5.16
N VAL A 233 2.75 8.65 -5.26
CA VAL A 233 2.05 8.83 -6.55
C VAL A 233 1.58 10.26 -6.82
N ALA A 234 1.61 11.15 -5.83
CA ALA A 234 1.30 12.58 -5.99
C ALA A 234 2.04 13.17 -7.19
N TYR A 235 1.27 13.60 -8.18
CA TYR A 235 1.83 13.98 -9.49
C TYR A 235 2.02 15.49 -9.58
N ASP A 236 1.00 16.25 -9.22
CA ASP A 236 1.04 17.71 -9.25
C ASP A 236 1.28 18.34 -7.86
N GLN A 237 1.35 19.67 -7.84
CA GLN A 237 1.63 20.42 -6.63
C GLN A 237 0.44 20.41 -5.66
N LEU A 238 -0.80 20.30 -6.14
CA LEU A 238 -2.01 20.26 -5.31
C LEU A 238 -2.08 18.93 -4.55
N ASP A 239 -1.78 17.81 -5.22
CA ASP A 239 -1.66 16.50 -4.59
C ASP A 239 -0.64 16.54 -3.45
N ARG A 240 0.57 17.04 -3.75
CA ARG A 240 1.65 17.16 -2.76
C ARG A 240 1.23 18.06 -1.60
N GLN A 241 0.57 19.18 -1.87
CA GLN A 241 0.11 20.09 -0.83
C GLN A 241 -0.95 19.42 0.07
N ALA A 242 -1.87 18.65 -0.49
CA ALA A 242 -2.84 17.89 0.27
C ALA A 242 -2.15 16.90 1.22
N ILE A 243 -1.15 16.14 0.74
CA ILE A 243 -0.36 15.21 1.57
C ILE A 243 0.45 15.96 2.64
N LYS A 244 1.12 17.07 2.29
CA LYS A 244 1.88 17.90 3.24
C LYS A 244 1.02 18.47 4.35
N SER A 245 -0.22 18.90 4.02
CA SER A 245 -1.14 19.48 4.99
C SER A 245 -1.48 18.55 6.15
N TRP A 246 -1.35 17.24 5.93
CA TRP A 246 -1.47 16.23 6.97
C TRP A 246 -0.15 16.05 7.76
N PHE A 247 0.99 15.92 7.07
CA PHE A 247 2.28 15.66 7.72
C PHE A 247 2.81 16.84 8.56
N ASP A 248 2.74 18.06 8.03
CA ASP A 248 3.36 19.25 8.63
C ASP A 248 2.89 19.54 10.07
N PRO A 249 1.58 19.53 10.40
CA PRO A 249 1.15 19.73 11.79
C PRO A 249 1.53 18.54 12.69
N ILE A 250 1.51 17.31 12.18
CA ILE A 250 1.73 16.09 12.97
C ILE A 250 3.21 15.91 13.32
N CYS A 251 4.13 16.29 12.41
CA CYS A 251 5.58 16.23 12.66
C CYS A 251 6.06 17.19 13.75
N LYS A 252 5.24 18.17 14.16
CA LYS A 252 5.54 19.04 15.30
C LYS A 252 5.33 18.35 16.65
N GLY A 253 4.64 17.21 16.68
CA GLY A 253 4.37 16.42 17.88
C GLY A 253 5.27 15.20 18.04
N PRO A 254 5.10 14.41 19.12
CA PRO A 254 5.98 13.28 19.47
C PRO A 254 5.71 11.99 18.67
N ARG A 255 5.17 12.06 17.44
CA ARG A 255 4.85 10.86 16.65
C ARG A 255 6.14 10.20 16.15
N GLY A 256 6.39 8.95 16.54
CA GLY A 256 7.68 8.29 16.31
C GLY A 256 8.03 8.05 14.84
N ASN A 257 7.18 7.35 14.09
CA ASN A 257 7.48 6.94 12.71
C ASN A 257 7.10 8.00 11.65
N VAL A 258 6.28 8.99 12.01
CA VAL A 258 5.77 10.00 11.05
C VAL A 258 6.88 10.89 10.50
N PRO A 259 7.76 11.52 11.30
CA PRO A 259 8.83 12.37 10.77
C PRO A 259 9.83 11.62 9.88
N PRO A 260 10.35 10.43 10.25
CA PRO A 260 11.22 9.64 9.37
C PRO A 260 10.55 9.28 8.03
N ALA A 261 9.27 8.89 8.05
CA ALA A 261 8.51 8.62 6.84
C ALA A 261 8.35 9.87 5.97
N TYR A 262 8.08 11.03 6.58
CA TYR A 262 7.94 12.28 5.83
C TYR A 262 9.26 12.71 5.18
N GLU A 263 10.39 12.59 5.87
CA GLU A 263 11.70 12.88 5.29
C GLU A 263 12.03 11.94 4.13
N ALA A 264 11.70 10.64 4.25
CA ALA A 264 11.85 9.71 3.15
C ALA A 264 10.95 10.07 1.95
N LEU A 265 9.73 10.55 2.20
CA LEU A 265 8.81 11.00 1.16
C LEU A 265 9.33 12.26 0.44
N LYS A 266 9.93 13.21 1.15
CA LYS A 266 10.58 14.38 0.54
C LYS A 266 11.74 13.96 -0.38
N HIS A 267 12.52 12.97 0.03
CA HIS A 267 13.56 12.38 -0.82
C HIS A 267 12.97 11.68 -2.05
N ALA A 268 11.87 10.94 -1.88
CA ALA A 268 11.15 10.31 -2.98
C ALA A 268 10.68 11.36 -4.02
N TRP A 269 10.10 12.48 -3.58
CA TRP A 269 9.69 13.57 -4.47
C TRP A 269 10.85 14.15 -5.27
N SER A 270 11.98 14.45 -4.63
CA SER A 270 13.17 14.95 -5.31
C SER A 270 13.69 13.98 -6.38
N TRP A 271 13.66 12.69 -6.07
CA TRP A 271 14.03 11.64 -7.02
C TRP A 271 13.04 11.55 -8.19
N LEU A 272 11.74 11.55 -7.90
CA LEU A 272 10.67 11.50 -8.91
C LEU A 272 10.72 12.70 -9.86
N ASP A 273 10.94 13.91 -9.35
CA ASP A 273 11.07 15.11 -10.17
C ASP A 273 12.27 15.02 -11.13
N SER A 274 13.35 14.38 -10.68
CA SER A 274 14.54 14.11 -11.51
C SER A 274 14.32 12.96 -12.48
N TYR A 275 13.47 11.99 -12.11
CA TYR A 275 13.07 10.86 -12.93
C TYR A 275 12.24 11.31 -14.13
N GLU A 276 11.17 12.08 -13.90
CA GLU A 276 10.29 12.56 -14.96
C GLU A 276 11.01 13.50 -15.92
N ARG A 277 11.86 14.41 -15.41
CA ARG A 277 12.65 15.31 -16.27
C ARG A 277 13.59 14.56 -17.22
N ARG A 278 14.23 13.48 -16.75
CA ARG A 278 15.09 12.65 -17.62
C ARG A 278 14.27 11.94 -18.68
N ARG A 279 13.10 11.44 -18.30
CA ARG A 279 12.21 10.71 -19.20
C ARG A 279 11.58 11.60 -20.27
N GLY A 280 11.15 12.82 -19.90
CA GLY A 280 10.64 13.81 -20.85
C GLY A 280 11.67 14.13 -21.95
N LYS A 281 12.94 14.28 -21.60
CA LYS A 281 14.02 14.47 -22.58
C LYS A 281 14.20 13.29 -23.53
N VAL A 282 14.07 12.06 -23.02
CA VAL A 282 14.15 10.85 -23.87
C VAL A 282 12.96 10.78 -24.83
N ALA A 283 11.75 11.10 -24.35
CA ALA A 283 10.55 11.13 -25.19
C ALA A 283 10.64 12.22 -26.29
N GLU A 284 11.10 13.42 -25.94
CA GLU A 284 11.36 14.50 -26.92
C GLU A 284 12.41 14.09 -27.97
N GLN A 285 13.45 13.36 -27.56
CA GLN A 285 14.47 12.84 -28.49
C GLN A 285 13.93 11.73 -29.41
N ALA A 286 13.08 10.83 -28.89
CA ALA A 286 12.47 9.75 -29.66
C ALA A 286 11.43 10.28 -30.67
N MET A 287 10.59 11.24 -30.28
CA MET A 287 9.64 11.89 -31.19
C MET A 287 10.33 12.64 -32.33
N ASN A 288 11.56 13.13 -32.09
CA ASN A 288 12.38 13.73 -33.14
C ASN A 288 13.04 12.69 -34.08
N HIS A 289 12.90 11.38 -33.81
CA HIS A 289 13.43 10.28 -34.64
C HIS A 289 12.34 9.41 -35.28
N GLU A 290 11.12 9.35 -34.72
CA GLU A 290 10.02 8.49 -35.17
C GLU A 290 9.05 9.12 -36.19
N ALA A 291 9.44 10.22 -36.84
CA ALA A 291 8.59 10.88 -37.85
C ALA A 291 8.46 10.11 -39.19
N ASP A 292 8.66 8.78 -39.23
CA ASP A 292 8.76 8.02 -40.48
C ASP A 292 8.14 6.60 -40.49
N ASP A 293 7.29 6.19 -39.54
CA ASP A 293 6.50 4.98 -39.79
C ASP A 293 5.18 4.93 -39.02
N GLY A 294 4.09 4.71 -39.75
CA GLY A 294 2.71 4.70 -39.26
C GLY A 294 2.14 3.29 -39.28
N GLY A 295 1.86 2.72 -38.11
CA GLY A 295 1.18 1.43 -37.96
C GLY A 295 0.08 1.52 -36.89
N ALA A 296 -1.14 1.09 -37.26
CA ALA A 296 -2.31 1.06 -36.41
C ALA A 296 -2.37 -0.22 -35.56
N GLY A 297 -2.65 -0.09 -34.26
CA GLY A 297 -2.76 -1.20 -33.30
C GLY A 297 -4.14 -1.88 -33.29
N THR A 298 -4.12 -3.20 -33.12
CA THR A 298 -5.26 -4.08 -32.83
C THR A 298 -5.14 -4.61 -31.40
N ASP A 299 -6.16 -5.34 -30.92
CA ASP A 299 -6.37 -5.85 -29.54
C ASP A 299 -5.21 -6.64 -28.86
N ASP A 300 -4.05 -6.79 -29.52
CA ASP A 300 -2.77 -7.26 -28.95
C ASP A 300 -2.09 -6.21 -28.03
N GLU A 301 -2.61 -4.97 -27.99
CA GLU A 301 -2.06 -3.86 -27.21
C GLU A 301 -1.96 -4.16 -25.72
N GLU A 302 -2.95 -4.77 -25.06
CA GLU A 302 -2.89 -4.99 -23.60
C GLU A 302 -1.77 -5.95 -23.18
N HIS A 303 -1.44 -6.94 -24.01
CA HIS A 303 -0.37 -7.90 -23.75
C HIS A 303 1.00 -7.24 -23.95
N GLU A 304 1.18 -6.47 -25.04
CA GLU A 304 2.41 -5.70 -25.31
C GLU A 304 2.65 -4.62 -24.23
N ILE A 305 1.56 -4.01 -23.72
CA ILE A 305 1.52 -3.06 -22.61
C ILE A 305 1.94 -3.69 -21.27
N TRP A 306 1.76 -5.00 -21.06
CA TRP A 306 2.22 -5.67 -19.83
C TRP A 306 3.73 -5.96 -19.86
N GLU A 307 4.32 -6.14 -21.02
CA GLU A 307 5.67 -6.68 -21.16
C GLU A 307 6.79 -5.65 -20.99
N ASN A 308 6.63 -4.45 -21.55
CA ASN A 308 7.70 -3.44 -21.63
C ASN A 308 7.51 -2.21 -20.73
N LYS A 309 6.64 -2.30 -19.72
CA LYS A 309 6.49 -1.19 -18.77
C LYS A 309 7.70 -1.03 -17.87
N ASP A 310 8.16 0.20 -17.82
CA ASP A 310 9.21 0.69 -16.95
C ASP A 310 8.96 0.35 -15.46
N PRO A 311 9.86 -0.38 -14.78
CA PRO A 311 9.76 -0.71 -13.36
C PRO A 311 10.15 0.48 -12.46
N TRP A 312 9.50 1.63 -12.66
CA TRP A 312 9.83 2.87 -11.95
C TRP A 312 9.70 2.75 -10.43
N TRP A 313 8.76 1.91 -9.96
CA TRP A 313 8.59 1.64 -8.53
C TRP A 313 9.84 0.98 -7.93
N GLU A 314 10.44 0.00 -8.61
CA GLU A 314 11.65 -0.69 -8.12
C GLU A 314 12.87 0.25 -8.11
N LYS A 315 12.98 1.12 -9.12
CA LYS A 315 14.00 2.19 -9.17
C LYS A 315 13.82 3.18 -8.01
N LEU A 316 12.58 3.56 -7.73
CA LEU A 316 12.22 4.46 -6.63
C LEU A 316 12.55 3.85 -5.27
N VAL A 317 12.08 2.65 -4.96
CA VAL A 317 12.32 2.01 -3.65
C VAL A 317 13.81 1.73 -3.43
N THR A 318 14.57 1.44 -4.48
CA THR A 318 16.03 1.34 -4.42
C THR A 318 16.66 2.68 -4.04
N ALA A 319 16.24 3.77 -4.67
CA ALA A 319 16.74 5.12 -4.36
C ALA A 319 16.40 5.52 -2.92
N ILE A 320 15.15 5.33 -2.50
CA ILE A 320 14.70 5.62 -1.13
C ILE A 320 15.48 4.77 -0.12
N THR A 321 15.57 3.45 -0.33
CA THR A 321 16.25 2.52 0.60
C THR A 321 17.74 2.80 0.72
N SER A 322 18.40 3.18 -0.38
CA SER A 322 19.83 3.53 -0.35
C SER A 322 20.11 4.74 0.55
N LYS A 323 19.17 5.68 0.62
CA LYS A 323 19.31 6.95 1.35
C LYS A 323 18.78 6.87 2.77
N CYS A 324 17.57 6.32 2.95
CA CYS A 324 16.83 6.32 4.20
C CYS A 324 16.93 4.99 4.95
N GLY A 325 17.49 3.95 4.32
CA GLY A 325 17.36 2.59 4.82
C GLY A 325 15.92 2.09 4.73
N ARG A 326 15.60 1.10 5.55
CA ARG A 326 14.27 0.50 5.58
C ARG A 326 13.30 1.34 6.43
N ILE A 327 12.16 1.69 5.86
CA ILE A 327 11.15 2.59 6.46
C ILE A 327 10.10 1.77 7.22
N ASN A 328 9.71 2.24 8.40
CA ASN A 328 8.54 1.76 9.12
C ASN A 328 7.35 2.70 8.84
N LEU A 329 6.23 2.15 8.36
CA LEU A 329 5.02 2.88 7.98
C LEU A 329 3.81 2.58 8.90
N CYS A 330 4.08 2.16 10.13
CA CYS A 330 3.11 1.87 11.18
C CYS A 330 3.06 2.98 12.23
#